data_AF-A0A2E0RQI4-F1
#
_entry.id   AF-A0A2E0RQI4-F1
#
_cell.length_a   1.000
_cell.length_b   1.000
_cell.length_c   1.000
_cell.angle_alpha   90.00
_cell.angle_beta   90.00
_cell.angle_gamma   90.00
#
_symmetry.space_group_name_H-M   'P 1'
#
loop_
_entity.id
_entity.type
_entity.pdbx_description
1 polymer ?
#
loop_
_entity_poly.entity_id
_entity_poly.type
_entity_poly.pdbx_seq_one_letter_code
_entity_poly.pdbx_strand_id
1 'polypeptide(L)'
;MSDWVAGLLAILIGAVFCYQGYIAMRIVIAVWGALVGFALGASIGADDGGILANALSWTLAVLLALVFAAIAYLYYAVSIALAMGSIGFTLGASLLVAFGVSWNWLIVLAGLALGIALAVVAIVGDLPSILLIVLSAMAGASAIVGGLMLLTGQLDSEQITRTAAITEELNDDWYWYVIWAVAAGTGLVTQIVSGERRAADMRAAWAQA
;
A
#
# COMPACT_ATOMS: atom_id res chain seq x y z
N MET A 1 0.96 21.86 -16.17
CA MET A 1 0.47 22.42 -14.88
C MET A 1 1.63 23.23 -14.31
N SER A 2 1.40 24.34 -13.62
CA SER A 2 2.53 25.02 -12.95
C SER A 2 3.07 24.14 -11.84
N ASP A 3 4.39 24.08 -11.68
CA ASP A 3 5.06 23.24 -10.66
C ASP A 3 4.55 23.57 -9.26
N TRP A 4 4.16 24.82 -9.05
CA TRP A 4 3.50 25.29 -7.84
C TRP A 4 2.19 24.54 -7.52
N VAL A 5 1.31 24.36 -8.51
CA VAL A 5 0.02 23.66 -8.31
C VAL A 5 0.25 22.17 -8.08
N ALA A 6 1.20 21.58 -8.82
CA ALA A 6 1.58 20.18 -8.64
C ALA A 6 2.17 19.93 -7.24
N GLY A 7 3.06 20.81 -6.77
CA GLY A 7 3.67 20.75 -5.44
C GLY A 7 2.63 20.88 -4.33
N LEU A 8 1.70 21.84 -4.44
CA LEU A 8 0.63 22.01 -3.45
C LEU A 8 -0.28 20.77 -3.38
N LEU A 9 -0.69 20.23 -4.53
CA LEU A 9 -1.50 19.01 -4.58
C LEU A 9 -0.76 17.81 -3.99
N ALA A 10 0.53 17.65 -4.30
CA ALA A 10 1.37 16.58 -3.75
C ALA A 10 1.45 16.65 -2.22
N ILE A 11 1.60 17.86 -1.65
CA ILE A 11 1.61 18.05 -0.19
C ILE A 11 0.24 17.71 0.40
N LEU A 12 -0.86 18.20 -0.18
CA LEU A 12 -2.20 17.96 0.36
C LEU A 12 -2.57 16.47 0.32
N ILE A 13 -2.36 15.83 -0.83
CA ILE A 13 -2.63 14.40 -1.01
C ILE A 13 -1.68 13.59 -0.13
N GLY A 14 -0.39 13.95 -0.11
CA GLY A 14 0.62 13.32 0.74
C GLY A 14 0.26 13.39 2.23
N ALA A 15 -0.25 14.52 2.70
CA ALA A 15 -0.74 14.67 4.07
C ALA A 15 -1.93 13.76 4.36
N VAL A 16 -2.90 13.65 3.44
CA VAL A 16 -4.02 12.71 3.59
C VAL A 16 -3.52 11.27 3.71
N PHE A 17 -2.55 10.85 2.89
CA PHE A 17 -1.96 9.51 3.00
C PHE A 17 -1.13 9.33 4.27
N CYS A 18 -0.40 10.36 4.70
CA CYS A 18 0.49 10.26 5.85
C CYS A 18 -0.29 10.15 7.17
N TYR A 19 -1.43 10.86 7.29
CA TYR A 19 -2.19 10.96 8.54
C TYR A 19 -3.52 10.19 8.54
N GLN A 20 -4.10 9.91 7.37
CA GLN A 20 -5.36 9.14 7.21
C GLN A 20 -5.17 7.86 6.38
N GLY A 21 -3.94 7.37 6.38
CA GLY A 21 -3.46 6.31 5.51
C GLY A 21 -4.23 5.01 5.53
N TYR A 22 -4.69 4.53 6.69
CA TYR A 22 -5.49 3.29 6.77
C TYR A 22 -6.74 3.32 5.89
N ILE A 23 -7.54 4.39 5.96
CA ILE A 23 -8.77 4.50 5.17
C ILE A 23 -8.42 4.77 3.70
N ALA A 24 -7.49 5.71 3.47
CA ALA A 24 -7.06 6.09 2.13
C ALA A 24 -6.53 4.89 1.35
N MET A 25 -5.71 4.04 1.97
CA MET A 25 -5.16 2.86 1.29
C MET A 25 -6.21 1.82 0.95
N ARG A 26 -7.19 1.59 1.81
CA ARG A 26 -8.27 0.64 1.48
C ARG A 26 -9.08 1.10 0.28
N ILE A 27 -9.30 2.41 0.16
CA ILE A 27 -9.93 3.01 -1.03
C ILE A 27 -9.02 2.82 -2.24
N VAL A 28 -7.73 3.14 -2.13
CA VAL A 28 -6.77 2.97 -3.24
C VAL A 28 -6.72 1.52 -3.73
N ILE A 29 -6.70 0.54 -2.83
CA ILE A 29 -6.73 -0.89 -3.18
C ILE A 29 -8.01 -1.22 -3.97
N ALA A 30 -9.18 -0.77 -3.48
CA ALA A 30 -10.44 -1.00 -4.16
C ALA A 30 -10.49 -0.31 -5.52
N VAL A 31 -9.96 0.91 -5.64
CA VAL A 31 -9.86 1.66 -6.90
C VAL A 31 -8.95 0.92 -7.89
N TRP A 32 -7.80 0.43 -7.46
CA TRP A 32 -6.92 -0.37 -8.33
C TRP A 32 -7.61 -1.66 -8.80
N GLY A 33 -8.32 -2.36 -7.92
CA GLY A 33 -9.16 -3.49 -8.29
C GLY A 33 -10.23 -3.09 -9.32
N ALA A 34 -10.90 -1.95 -9.09
CA ALA A 34 -11.91 -1.43 -10.00
C ALA A 34 -11.34 -1.12 -11.39
N LEU A 35 -10.17 -0.51 -11.48
CA LEU A 35 -9.51 -0.20 -12.75
C LEU A 35 -9.18 -1.47 -13.55
N VAL A 36 -8.66 -2.50 -12.87
CA VAL A 36 -8.37 -3.80 -13.50
C VAL A 36 -9.67 -4.47 -13.96
N GLY A 37 -10.69 -4.52 -13.10
CA GLY A 37 -12.00 -5.06 -13.45
C GLY A 37 -12.66 -4.30 -14.60
N PHE A 38 -12.54 -2.97 -14.62
CA PHE A 38 -13.04 -2.12 -15.70
C PHE A 38 -12.35 -2.44 -17.02
N ALA A 39 -11.03 -2.44 -17.05
CA ALA A 39 -10.26 -2.76 -18.26
C ALA A 39 -10.60 -4.15 -18.78
N LEU A 40 -10.69 -5.15 -17.89
CA LEU A 40 -11.06 -6.51 -18.24
C LEU A 40 -12.50 -6.58 -18.80
N GLY A 41 -13.47 -6.02 -18.09
CA GLY A 41 -14.88 -6.04 -18.52
C GLY A 41 -15.10 -5.29 -19.83
N ALA A 42 -14.42 -4.16 -20.01
CA ALA A 42 -14.47 -3.38 -21.24
C ALA A 42 -13.88 -4.17 -22.42
N SER A 43 -12.81 -4.93 -22.18
CA SER A 43 -12.16 -5.78 -23.21
C SER A 43 -12.98 -7.02 -23.58
N ILE A 44 -13.66 -7.65 -22.61
CA ILE A 44 -14.50 -8.84 -22.87
C ILE A 44 -15.74 -8.46 -23.68
N GLY A 45 -16.32 -7.29 -23.41
CA GLY A 45 -17.52 -6.83 -24.10
C GLY A 45 -17.27 -6.06 -25.39
N ALA A 46 -16.01 -5.92 -25.81
CA ALA A 46 -15.64 -5.22 -27.04
C ALA A 46 -16.04 -6.03 -28.28
N ASP A 47 -16.63 -5.34 -29.24
CA ASP A 47 -16.91 -5.86 -30.59
C ASP A 47 -16.00 -5.17 -31.61
N ASP A 48 -16.29 -5.32 -32.92
CA ASP A 48 -15.54 -4.68 -34.02
C ASP A 48 -15.44 -3.15 -33.91
N GLY A 49 -16.37 -2.52 -33.19
CA GLY A 49 -16.34 -1.07 -32.89
C GLY A 49 -15.31 -0.66 -31.84
N GLY A 50 -14.67 -1.62 -31.15
CA GLY A 50 -13.67 -1.39 -30.13
C GLY A 50 -14.19 -1.37 -28.70
N ILE A 51 -13.29 -1.02 -27.78
CA ILE A 51 -13.56 -0.96 -26.33
C ILE A 51 -14.52 0.19 -26.01
N LEU A 52 -15.55 -0.06 -25.19
CA LEU A 52 -16.59 0.90 -24.78
C LEU A 52 -17.44 1.47 -25.95
N ALA A 53 -17.43 0.82 -27.11
CA ALA A 53 -18.20 1.26 -28.28
C ALA A 53 -19.69 0.85 -28.25
N ASN A 54 -20.05 -0.15 -27.44
CA ASN A 54 -21.39 -0.72 -27.34
C ASN A 54 -21.88 -0.73 -25.87
N ALA A 55 -23.18 -0.91 -25.67
CA ALA A 55 -23.78 -0.98 -24.32
C ALA A 55 -23.27 -2.18 -23.50
N LEU A 56 -22.89 -3.27 -24.17
CA LEU A 56 -22.42 -4.50 -23.53
C LEU A 56 -21.03 -4.31 -22.90
N SER A 57 -20.07 -3.70 -23.62
CA SER A 57 -18.74 -3.34 -23.10
C SER A 57 -18.85 -2.43 -21.88
N TRP A 58 -19.72 -1.41 -21.93
CA TRP A 58 -19.97 -0.55 -20.76
C TRP A 58 -20.52 -1.32 -19.57
N THR A 59 -21.52 -2.18 -19.79
CA THR A 59 -22.16 -2.95 -18.73
C THR A 59 -21.16 -3.90 -18.07
N LEU A 60 -20.37 -4.63 -18.86
CA LEU A 60 -19.35 -5.53 -18.33
C LEU A 60 -18.21 -4.77 -17.65
N ALA A 61 -17.77 -3.64 -18.19
CA ALA A 61 -16.73 -2.81 -17.57
C ALA A 61 -17.14 -2.35 -16.16
N VAL A 62 -18.35 -1.81 -16.01
CA VAL A 62 -18.85 -1.36 -14.70
C VAL A 62 -19.08 -2.54 -13.76
N LEU A 63 -19.68 -3.63 -14.25
CA LEU A 63 -19.95 -4.81 -13.44
C LEU A 63 -18.66 -5.44 -12.91
N LEU A 64 -17.68 -5.68 -13.77
CA LEU A 64 -16.40 -6.26 -13.35
C LEU A 64 -15.59 -5.28 -12.50
N ALA A 65 -15.66 -3.97 -12.73
CA ALA A 65 -15.04 -2.98 -11.86
C ALA A 65 -15.54 -3.11 -10.41
N LEU A 66 -16.86 -3.20 -10.21
CA LEU A 66 -17.45 -3.34 -8.88
C LEU A 66 -17.07 -4.68 -8.22
N VAL A 67 -17.11 -5.77 -8.99
CA VAL A 67 -16.74 -7.11 -8.49
C VAL A 67 -15.27 -7.14 -8.07
N PHE A 68 -14.36 -6.64 -8.90
CA PHE A 68 -12.92 -6.65 -8.59
C PHE A 68 -12.57 -5.67 -7.47
N ALA A 69 -13.24 -4.51 -7.39
CA ALA A 69 -13.10 -3.60 -6.25
C ALA A 69 -13.49 -4.27 -4.94
N ALA A 70 -14.61 -4.98 -4.92
CA ALA A 70 -15.09 -5.71 -3.74
C ALA A 70 -14.13 -6.84 -3.35
N ILE A 71 -13.65 -7.63 -4.32
CA ILE A 71 -12.68 -8.71 -4.07
C ILE A 71 -11.38 -8.15 -3.51
N ALA A 72 -10.83 -7.10 -4.13
CA ALA A 72 -9.59 -6.46 -3.68
C ALA A 72 -9.73 -5.91 -2.25
N TYR A 73 -10.88 -5.31 -1.93
CA TYR A 73 -11.17 -4.78 -0.60
C TYR A 73 -11.34 -5.87 0.46
N LEU A 74 -11.96 -7.01 0.11
CA LEU A 74 -12.28 -8.10 1.04
C LEU A 74 -11.08 -9.02 1.30
N TYR A 75 -10.34 -9.38 0.25
CA TYR A 75 -9.27 -10.39 0.33
C TYR A 75 -7.91 -9.84 0.77
N TYR A 76 -7.78 -8.53 0.97
CA TYR A 76 -6.53 -7.89 1.38
C TYR A 76 -5.86 -8.57 2.59
N ALA A 77 -6.61 -8.81 3.65
CA ALA A 77 -6.08 -9.44 4.87
C ALA A 77 -5.59 -10.87 4.62
N VAL A 78 -6.32 -11.63 3.80
CA VAL A 78 -5.95 -13.00 3.41
C VAL A 78 -4.66 -12.99 2.59
N SER A 79 -4.55 -12.08 1.62
CA SER A 79 -3.35 -11.92 0.79
C SER A 79 -2.10 -11.65 1.62
N ILE A 80 -2.20 -10.84 2.67
CA ILE A 80 -1.05 -10.53 3.55
C ILE A 80 -0.69 -11.71 4.44
N ALA A 81 -1.68 -12.42 4.99
CA ALA A 81 -1.40 -13.62 5.77
C ALA A 81 -0.66 -14.67 4.91
N LEU A 82 -1.08 -14.85 3.66
CA LEU A 82 -0.39 -15.71 2.70
C LEU A 82 1.01 -15.20 2.35
N ALA A 83 1.18 -13.90 2.14
CA ALA A 83 2.49 -13.30 1.87
C ALA A 83 3.46 -13.51 3.05
N MET A 84 3.01 -13.28 4.28
CA MET A 84 3.79 -13.52 5.49
C MET A 84 4.11 -15.01 5.66
N GLY A 85 3.17 -15.89 5.33
CA GLY A 85 3.40 -17.33 5.30
C GLY A 85 4.50 -17.74 4.30
N SER A 86 4.48 -17.16 3.10
CA SER A 86 5.52 -17.39 2.09
C SER A 86 6.88 -16.86 2.55
N ILE A 87 6.93 -15.67 3.15
CA ILE A 87 8.18 -15.10 3.69
C ILE A 87 8.73 -16.01 4.78
N GLY A 88 7.87 -16.46 5.70
CA GLY A 88 8.28 -17.38 6.77
C GLY A 88 8.78 -18.72 6.25
N PHE A 89 8.16 -19.25 5.19
CA PHE A 89 8.65 -20.45 4.53
C PHE A 89 10.07 -20.26 3.98
N THR A 90 10.29 -19.18 3.23
CA THR A 90 11.61 -18.88 2.66
C THR A 90 12.66 -18.68 3.74
N LEU A 91 12.35 -17.96 4.82
CA LEU A 91 13.26 -17.76 5.94
C LEU A 91 13.57 -19.08 6.66
N GLY A 92 12.56 -19.88 6.99
CA GLY A 92 12.76 -21.16 7.69
C GLY A 92 13.57 -22.15 6.86
N ALA A 93 13.29 -22.25 5.56
CA ALA A 93 14.05 -23.10 4.65
C ALA A 93 15.50 -22.60 4.47
N SER A 94 15.68 -21.30 4.22
CA SER A 94 17.00 -20.70 3.99
C SER A 94 17.92 -20.78 5.22
N LEU A 95 17.36 -20.66 6.43
CA LEU A 95 18.13 -20.83 7.67
C LEU A 95 18.71 -22.24 7.80
N LEU A 96 17.91 -23.29 7.55
CA LEU A 96 18.42 -24.65 7.63
C LEU A 96 19.48 -24.95 6.56
N VAL A 97 19.29 -24.44 5.34
CA VAL A 97 20.31 -24.51 4.29
C VAL A 97 21.59 -23.79 4.71
N ALA A 98 21.48 -22.60 5.31
CA ALA A 98 22.62 -21.85 5.82
C ALA A 98 23.39 -22.58 6.93
N PHE A 99 22.70 -23.37 7.76
CA PHE A 99 23.31 -24.25 8.76
C PHE A 99 23.87 -25.56 8.19
N GLY A 100 23.85 -25.75 6.87
CA GLY A 100 24.42 -26.92 6.20
C GLY A 100 23.53 -28.17 6.24
N VAL A 101 22.26 -28.03 6.59
CA VAL A 101 21.29 -29.14 6.55
C VAL A 101 20.98 -29.46 5.08
N SER A 102 21.22 -30.70 4.67
CA SER A 102 20.96 -31.18 3.31
C SER A 102 19.69 -32.04 3.19
N TRP A 103 19.03 -32.35 4.31
CA TRP A 103 17.84 -33.19 4.31
C TRP A 103 16.61 -32.43 3.83
N ASN A 104 16.19 -32.71 2.59
CA ASN A 104 15.13 -31.97 1.90
C ASN A 104 13.82 -31.86 2.70
N TRP A 105 13.38 -32.95 3.33
CA TRP A 105 12.14 -32.95 4.12
C TRP A 105 12.23 -32.09 5.38
N LEU A 106 13.39 -32.06 6.05
CA LEU A 106 13.58 -31.20 7.22
C LEU A 106 13.56 -29.72 6.85
N ILE A 107 14.17 -29.37 5.71
CA ILE A 107 14.14 -28.00 5.15
C ILE A 107 12.70 -27.58 4.87
N VAL A 108 11.93 -28.43 4.19
CA VAL A 108 10.52 -28.15 3.86
C VAL A 108 9.65 -28.05 5.11
N LEU A 109 9.81 -28.95 6.08
CA LEU A 109 9.04 -28.93 7.32
C LEU A 109 9.36 -27.72 8.19
N ALA A 110 10.62 -27.32 8.29
CA ALA A 110 11.01 -26.12 9.02
C ALA A 110 10.51 -24.84 8.33
N GLY A 111 10.62 -24.77 7.00
CA GLY A 111 10.00 -23.72 6.21
C GLY A 111 8.49 -23.65 6.49
N LEU A 112 7.78 -24.78 6.38
CA LEU A 112 6.34 -24.83 6.61
C LEU A 112 5.98 -24.39 8.05
N ALA A 113 6.70 -24.88 9.05
CA ALA A 113 6.48 -24.50 10.44
C ALA A 113 6.66 -22.99 10.66
N LEU A 114 7.74 -22.41 10.13
CA LEU A 114 8.03 -20.98 10.29
C LEU A 114 7.07 -20.10 9.46
N GLY A 115 6.66 -20.58 8.29
CA GLY A 115 5.62 -19.97 7.46
C GLY A 115 4.26 -19.93 8.18
N ILE A 116 3.81 -21.05 8.73
CA ILE A 116 2.57 -21.09 9.52
C ILE A 116 2.68 -20.17 10.73
N ALA A 117 3.81 -20.20 11.46
CA ALA A 117 4.02 -19.33 12.61
C ALA A 117 3.90 -17.85 12.24
N LEU A 118 4.56 -17.41 11.17
CA LEU A 118 4.47 -16.02 10.71
C LEU A 118 3.08 -15.64 10.17
N ALA A 119 2.38 -16.54 9.49
CA ALA A 119 1.00 -16.31 9.07
C ALA A 119 0.06 -16.13 10.28
N VAL A 120 0.23 -16.95 11.33
CA VAL A 120 -0.54 -16.80 12.59
C VAL A 120 -0.21 -15.48 13.28
N VAL A 121 1.07 -15.11 13.38
CA VAL A 121 1.49 -13.81 13.92
C VAL A 121 0.85 -12.66 13.12
N ALA A 122 0.79 -12.78 11.79
CA ALA A 122 0.18 -11.77 10.94
C ALA A 122 -1.31 -11.57 11.23
N ILE A 123 -2.05 -12.65 11.49
CA ILE A 123 -3.48 -12.62 11.81
C ILE A 123 -3.70 -12.06 13.21
N VAL A 124 -2.97 -12.56 14.21
CA VAL A 124 -3.14 -12.17 15.61
C VAL A 124 -2.69 -10.74 15.86
N GLY A 125 -1.61 -10.31 15.20
CA GLY A 125 -1.07 -8.96 15.34
C GLY A 125 -1.76 -7.90 14.50
N ASP A 126 -2.79 -8.25 13.73
CA ASP A 126 -3.43 -7.38 12.73
C ASP A 126 -2.40 -6.68 11.82
N LEU A 127 -1.37 -7.44 11.41
CA LEU A 127 -0.32 -6.97 10.51
C LEU A 127 -0.87 -6.35 9.21
N PRO A 128 -1.99 -6.82 8.62
CA PRO A 128 -2.63 -6.12 7.51
C PRO A 128 -2.83 -4.62 7.77
N SER A 129 -3.39 -4.26 8.93
CA SER A 129 -3.64 -2.87 9.30
C SER A 129 -2.34 -2.11 9.55
N ILE A 130 -1.38 -2.74 10.24
CA ILE A 130 -0.07 -2.14 10.51
C ILE A 130 0.69 -1.86 9.22
N LEU A 131 0.68 -2.80 8.28
CA LEU A 131 1.35 -2.69 6.99
C LEU A 131 0.76 -1.53 6.17
N LEU A 132 -0.57 -1.36 6.19
CA LEU A 132 -1.19 -0.19 5.58
C LEU A 132 -0.73 1.12 6.22
N ILE A 133 -0.68 1.18 7.55
CA ILE A 133 -0.27 2.37 8.28
C ILE A 133 1.18 2.73 7.94
N VAL A 134 2.09 1.76 7.96
CA VAL A 134 3.51 1.99 7.63
C VAL A 134 3.67 2.45 6.18
N LEU A 135 3.10 1.71 5.22
CA LEU A 135 3.25 2.04 3.81
C LEU A 135 2.64 3.40 3.46
N SER A 136 1.49 3.72 4.03
CA SER A 136 0.82 5.01 3.80
C SER A 136 1.54 6.18 4.47
N ALA A 137 2.07 6.00 5.68
CA ALA A 137 2.89 7.00 6.35
C ALA A 137 4.15 7.32 5.54
N MET A 138 4.85 6.29 5.06
CA MET A 138 6.04 6.43 4.23
C MET A 138 5.72 7.05 2.88
N ALA A 139 4.71 6.55 2.16
CA ALA A 139 4.32 7.07 0.86
C ALA A 139 3.83 8.53 0.95
N GLY A 140 3.03 8.84 1.98
CA GLY A 140 2.56 10.19 2.24
C GLY A 140 3.70 11.15 2.57
N ALA A 141 4.66 10.74 3.41
CA ALA A 141 5.84 11.52 3.72
C ALA A 141 6.69 11.79 2.46
N SER A 142 6.87 10.79 1.60
CA SER A 142 7.56 10.96 0.32
C SER A 142 6.85 11.94 -0.60
N ALA A 143 5.51 11.90 -0.66
CA ALA A 143 4.72 12.86 -1.45
C ALA A 143 4.78 14.29 -0.89
N ILE A 144 4.78 14.46 0.43
CA ILE A 144 4.96 15.77 1.08
C ILE A 144 6.34 16.35 0.75
N VAL A 145 7.40 15.55 0.90
CA VAL A 145 8.77 15.98 0.61
C VAL A 145 8.94 16.32 -0.86
N GLY A 146 8.49 15.45 -1.77
CA GLY A 146 8.54 15.73 -3.21
C GLY A 146 7.73 16.98 -3.59
N GLY A 147 6.57 17.19 -2.96
CA GLY A 147 5.78 18.40 -3.17
C GLY A 147 6.47 19.67 -2.65
N LEU A 148 7.15 19.58 -1.51
CA LEU A 148 7.92 20.70 -0.95
C LEU A 148 9.11 21.06 -1.85
N MET A 149 9.82 20.06 -2.37
CA MET A 149 10.92 20.24 -3.31
C MET A 149 10.48 20.95 -4.61
N LEU A 150 9.28 20.64 -5.10
CA LEU A 150 8.68 21.34 -6.25
C LEU A 150 8.37 22.81 -5.93
N LEU A 151 7.84 23.10 -4.74
CA LEU A 151 7.55 24.48 -4.32
C LEU A 151 8.82 25.31 -4.12
N THR A 152 9.89 24.68 -3.64
CA THR A 152 11.19 25.35 -3.45
C THR A 152 12.01 25.44 -4.74
N GLY A 153 11.52 24.89 -5.86
CA GLY A 153 12.21 24.88 -7.15
C GLY A 153 13.47 24.01 -7.16
N GLN A 154 13.58 23.06 -6.24
CA GLN A 154 14.68 22.09 -6.21
C GLN A 154 14.41 20.89 -7.12
N LEU A 155 13.16 20.61 -7.43
CA LEU A 155 12.78 19.66 -8.47
C LEU A 155 11.94 20.38 -9.52
N ASP A 156 12.22 20.09 -10.79
CA ASP A 156 11.35 20.48 -11.90
C ASP A 156 10.38 19.35 -12.25
N SER A 157 9.17 19.67 -12.75
CA SER A 157 8.17 18.64 -13.06
C SER A 157 8.61 17.65 -14.13
N GLU A 158 9.51 18.06 -15.03
CA GLU A 158 10.15 17.17 -16.01
C GLU A 158 11.11 16.16 -15.36
N GLN A 159 11.73 16.50 -14.24
CA GLN A 159 12.69 15.65 -13.54
C GLN A 159 12.02 14.58 -12.66
N ILE A 160 10.78 14.80 -12.22
CA ILE A 160 9.99 13.79 -11.46
C ILE A 160 9.87 12.47 -12.24
N THR A 161 9.82 12.53 -13.57
CA THR A 161 9.68 11.35 -14.43
C THR A 161 11.00 10.58 -14.60
N ARG A 162 12.15 11.19 -14.25
CA ARG A 162 13.47 10.55 -14.27
C ARG A 162 13.88 10.15 -12.86
N THR A 163 13.60 8.90 -12.48
CA THR A 163 13.92 8.29 -11.17
C THR A 163 15.37 8.50 -10.69
N ALA A 164 16.33 8.68 -11.62
CA ALA A 164 17.73 8.92 -11.30
C ALA A 164 17.99 10.30 -10.66
N ALA A 165 17.29 11.36 -11.11
CA ALA A 165 17.54 12.73 -10.65
C ALA A 165 17.16 12.92 -9.17
N ILE A 166 16.04 12.31 -8.75
CA ILE A 166 15.54 12.39 -7.36
C ILE A 166 16.55 11.79 -6.36
N THR A 167 17.27 10.74 -6.74
CA THR A 167 18.21 10.07 -5.83
C THR A 167 19.53 10.82 -5.74
N GLU A 168 19.95 11.49 -6.81
CA GLU A 168 21.21 12.24 -6.89
C GLU A 168 21.12 13.56 -6.12
N GLU A 169 19.98 14.26 -6.21
CA GLU A 169 19.72 15.53 -5.53
C GLU A 169 19.41 15.34 -4.02
N LEU A 170 18.79 14.23 -3.64
CA LEU A 170 18.63 13.84 -2.22
C LEU A 170 19.97 13.55 -1.53
N ASN A 171 20.98 13.08 -2.29
CA ASN A 171 22.24 12.62 -1.72
C ASN A 171 23.14 13.77 -1.25
N ASP A 172 22.95 14.97 -1.80
CA ASP A 172 23.68 16.18 -1.38
C ASP A 172 23.05 16.83 -0.14
N ASP A 173 21.73 16.72 0.03
CA ASP A 173 20.97 17.49 1.01
C ASP A 173 20.30 16.61 2.08
N TRP A 174 21.09 16.26 3.11
CA TRP A 174 20.68 15.36 4.22
C TRP A 174 19.40 15.78 4.96
N TYR A 175 19.06 17.07 4.94
CA TYR A 175 17.89 17.60 5.66
C TYR A 175 16.57 17.10 5.07
N TRP A 176 16.52 16.71 3.79
CA TRP A 176 15.32 16.10 3.20
C TRP A 176 14.99 14.74 3.81
N TYR A 177 16.02 13.94 4.12
CA TYR A 177 15.82 12.69 4.86
C TYR A 177 15.29 12.93 6.26
N VAL A 178 15.71 14.01 6.92
CA VAL A 178 15.19 14.37 8.25
C VAL A 178 13.73 14.79 8.16
N ILE A 179 13.37 15.66 7.21
CA ILE A 179 11.98 16.10 7.01
C ILE A 179 11.10 14.89 6.70
N TRP A 180 11.57 14.00 5.82
CA TRP A 180 10.90 12.75 5.51
C TRP A 180 10.71 11.87 6.74
N ALA A 181 11.77 11.65 7.52
CA ALA A 181 11.73 10.80 8.72
C ALA A 181 10.80 11.36 9.79
N VAL A 182 10.79 12.68 9.99
CA VAL A 182 9.88 13.37 10.92
C VAL A 182 8.42 13.24 10.43
N ALA A 183 8.16 13.47 9.15
CA ALA A 183 6.82 13.33 8.58
C ALA A 183 6.33 11.87 8.66
N ALA A 184 7.16 10.90 8.28
CA ALA A 184 6.82 9.48 8.37
C ALA A 184 6.58 9.03 9.82
N GLY A 185 7.44 9.46 10.75
CA GLY A 185 7.31 9.12 12.17
C GLY A 185 6.06 9.71 12.80
N THR A 186 5.76 10.98 12.54
CA THR A 186 4.53 11.63 13.03
C THR A 186 3.28 11.02 12.40
N GLY A 187 3.29 10.72 11.10
CA GLY A 187 2.22 9.98 10.42
C GLY A 187 1.98 8.60 11.03
N LEU A 188 3.04 7.85 11.31
CA LEU A 188 2.96 6.53 11.94
C LEU A 188 2.29 6.60 13.33
N VAL A 189 2.79 7.48 14.20
CA VAL A 189 2.30 7.63 15.57
C VAL A 189 0.83 8.07 15.58
N THR A 190 0.49 9.07 14.77
CA THR A 190 -0.89 9.59 14.70
C THR A 190 -1.87 8.53 14.21
N GLN A 191 -1.51 7.75 13.18
CA GLN A 191 -2.36 6.68 12.68
C GLN A 191 -2.59 5.58 13.71
N ILE A 192 -1.55 5.14 14.42
CA ILE A 192 -1.66 4.12 15.49
C ILE A 192 -2.58 4.62 16.61
N VAL A 193 -2.33 5.82 17.15
CA VAL A 193 -3.12 6.40 18.23
C VAL A 193 -4.58 6.62 17.81
N SER A 194 -4.81 7.04 16.57
CA SER A 194 -6.17 7.23 16.05
C SER A 194 -6.93 5.91 15.89
N GLY A 195 -6.23 4.82 15.58
CA GLY A 195 -6.80 3.47 15.53
C GLY A 195 -7.26 2.98 16.90
N GLU A 196 -6.42 3.16 17.92
CA GLU A 196 -6.73 2.78 19.30
C GLU A 196 -7.95 3.53 19.85
N ARG A 197 -8.05 4.84 19.57
CA ARG A 197 -9.20 5.66 19.99
C ARG A 197 -10.52 5.18 19.41
N ARG A 198 -10.58 4.89 18.11
CA ARG A 198 -11.80 4.35 17.47
C ARG A 198 -12.25 3.03 18.09
N ALA A 199 -11.30 2.16 18.43
CA ALA A 199 -11.60 0.89 19.09
C ALA A 199 -12.15 1.09 20.50
N ALA A 200 -11.62 2.06 21.25
CA ALA A 200 -12.12 2.40 22.58
C ALA A 200 -13.54 2.99 22.54
N ASP A 201 -13.81 3.90 21.62
CA ASP A 201 -15.13 4.54 21.46
C ASP A 201 -16.23 3.53 21.10
N MET A 202 -15.92 2.57 20.21
CA MET A 202 -16.88 1.50 19.86
C MET A 202 -17.21 0.60 21.05
N ARG A 203 -16.21 0.22 21.86
CA ARG A 203 -16.44 -0.57 23.08
C ARG A 203 -17.29 0.20 24.09
N ALA A 204 -17.07 1.50 24.23
CA ALA A 204 -17.85 2.35 25.11
C ALA A 204 -19.31 2.50 24.64
N ALA A 205 -19.54 2.64 23.33
CA ALA A 205 -20.88 2.70 22.76
C ALA A 205 -21.66 1.39 22.94
N TRP A 206 -21.00 0.24 22.83
CA TRP A 206 -21.64 -1.08 23.03
C TRP A 206 -21.91 -1.40 24.49
N ALA A 207 -21.09 -0.88 25.42
CA ALA A 207 -21.33 -1.02 26.86
C ALA A 207 -22.54 -0.21 27.36
N GLN A 208 -23.02 0.75 26.57
CA GLN A 208 -24.17 1.61 26.88
C GLN A 208 -25.48 1.17 26.19
N ALA A 209 -25.43 0.12 25.36
CA ALA A 209 -26.57 -0.47 24.67
C ALA A 209 -27.06 -1.74 25.39
#